data_AF-A0A8H8A6C9-F1
#
_entry.id   AF-A0A8H8A6C9-F1
#
_cell.length_a   1.000
_cell.length_b   1.000
_cell.length_c   1.000
_cell.angle_alpha   90.00
_cell.angle_beta   90.00
_cell.angle_gamma   90.00
#
_symmetry.space_group_name_H-M   'P 1'
#
loop_
_entity.id
_entity.type
_entity.pdbx_description
1 polymer ?
#
loop_
_entity_poly.entity_id
_entity_poly.type
_entity_poly.pdbx_seq_one_letter_code
_entity_poly.pdbx_strand_id
1 'polypeptide(L)'
;MSTFGVLFRVSTYGESHGCSVGCIVDGVPPGLALSVGDIQEQLRRRRPGQSRLATQPQAAGTRIYSGLVLASLLEFVQFCTNLLSFWALDSFVALHGLACDDCDDRSEQDLVEIESGVEGGITLGTPIALRIRNEDVRKYEYMAACRYPRPGHADLVYLCKYGCHASSGGGRSSARETAARVAAGAIADKYLREVCGIEIVAFVSSIGRVHMEPRAVQRQVWREQQRLERQGQLDVQLKTERIMHLGESAEDKNVYKDVLKNVQDNLEKEKDLSDEDESEEDEVVRAEFLSFLAGVTREQVDGSLVRCPDAVASAKMVKRVERARQSGDSVGGTITCVVRNLPVGLGEPCFDKLEAKLAHAMLSIPSTRGFEIGSGFKGAEVSGSKHNDMYVLGQRVQQQGATVVPPRTALRTVTNNSGGILGGISNGEHLFFKVAFKPPASIRKPQVTAMYDGVEGVLEIQGRHDPNVVPRAVPIVESMTALVIMDALMIQLSRQTARGFLPLIDARIL
;
A
#
# COMPACT_ATOMS: atom_id res chain seq x y z
N MET A 1 23.38 -3.35 -6.33
CA MET A 1 23.23 -4.79 -6.05
C MET A 1 21.79 -5.18 -6.35
N SER A 2 21.53 -6.36 -6.91
CA SER A 2 20.18 -6.82 -7.32
C SER A 2 19.52 -7.77 -6.31
N THR A 3 20.16 -7.95 -5.16
CA THR A 3 19.80 -8.95 -4.17
C THR A 3 19.64 -8.29 -2.81
N PHE A 4 18.61 -8.68 -2.07
CA PHE A 4 18.24 -8.18 -0.76
C PHE A 4 18.04 -9.34 0.22
N GLY A 5 18.46 -9.19 1.49
CA GLY A 5 18.34 -10.21 2.55
C GLY A 5 19.56 -11.13 2.66
N VAL A 6 19.63 -11.88 3.77
CA VAL A 6 20.73 -12.79 4.11
C VAL A 6 20.28 -14.26 4.03
N LEU A 7 19.31 -14.65 4.85
CA LEU A 7 18.72 -16.00 4.87
C LEU A 7 17.46 -16.05 4.00
N PHE A 8 16.58 -15.05 4.12
CA PHE A 8 15.45 -14.87 3.21
C PHE A 8 15.86 -13.88 2.12
N ARG A 9 16.28 -14.41 0.97
CA ARG A 9 17.01 -13.64 -0.04
C ARG A 9 16.20 -13.46 -1.31
N VAL A 10 16.03 -12.23 -1.74
CA VAL A 10 15.29 -11.87 -2.95
C VAL A 10 16.25 -11.30 -3.98
N SER A 11 16.30 -11.89 -5.18
CA SER A 11 17.06 -11.35 -6.31
C SER A 11 16.11 -10.94 -7.43
N THR A 12 16.11 -9.67 -7.82
CA THR A 12 15.19 -9.14 -8.84
C THR A 12 15.86 -9.00 -10.21
N TYR A 13 15.08 -9.19 -11.28
CA TYR A 13 15.53 -9.04 -12.67
C TYR A 13 14.45 -8.39 -13.55
N GLY A 14 14.88 -7.94 -14.72
CA GLY A 14 14.02 -7.38 -15.77
C GLY A 14 13.90 -5.86 -15.75
N GLU A 15 13.68 -5.32 -16.95
CA GLU A 15 13.49 -3.90 -17.22
C GLU A 15 12.03 -3.59 -17.50
N SER A 16 11.64 -2.32 -17.34
CA SER A 16 10.24 -1.92 -17.53
C SER A 16 9.69 -2.07 -18.94
N HIS A 17 10.56 -2.19 -19.94
CA HIS A 17 10.19 -2.41 -21.34
C HIS A 17 10.79 -3.71 -21.89
N GLY A 18 11.32 -4.56 -21.00
CA GLY A 18 11.69 -5.94 -21.35
C GLY A 18 10.44 -6.80 -21.49
N CYS A 19 10.62 -8.08 -21.81
CA CYS A 19 9.50 -9.03 -21.94
C CYS A 19 8.80 -9.33 -20.60
N SER A 20 9.55 -9.24 -19.50
CA SER A 20 9.06 -9.53 -18.15
C SER A 20 9.94 -8.86 -17.09
N VAL A 21 9.37 -8.73 -15.90
CA VAL A 21 10.10 -8.51 -14.65
C VAL A 21 9.87 -9.69 -13.72
N GLY A 22 10.76 -9.94 -12.79
CA GLY A 22 10.61 -11.08 -11.90
C GLY A 22 11.61 -11.10 -10.77
N CYS A 23 11.51 -12.15 -9.96
CA CYS A 23 12.45 -12.38 -8.87
C CYS A 23 12.67 -13.86 -8.60
N ILE A 24 13.78 -14.15 -7.93
CA ILE A 24 14.06 -15.44 -7.31
C ILE A 24 14.06 -15.19 -5.80
N VAL A 25 13.24 -15.95 -5.08
CA VAL A 25 13.14 -15.93 -3.61
C VAL A 25 13.76 -17.21 -3.08
N ASP A 26 14.84 -17.05 -2.33
CA ASP A 26 15.63 -18.12 -1.73
C ASP A 26 15.46 -18.10 -0.20
N GLY A 27 15.51 -19.28 0.43
CA GLY A 27 15.28 -19.44 1.87
C GLY A 27 13.81 -19.49 2.30
N VAL A 28 12.87 -19.71 1.38
CA VAL A 28 11.46 -19.95 1.75
C VAL A 28 11.35 -21.30 2.46
N PRO A 29 10.84 -21.39 3.70
CA PRO A 29 10.71 -22.68 4.38
C PRO A 29 9.83 -23.66 3.59
N PRO A 30 10.15 -24.97 3.58
CA PRO A 30 9.30 -25.99 2.96
C PRO A 30 8.00 -26.18 3.75
N GLY A 31 6.94 -26.64 3.09
CA GLY A 31 5.67 -26.99 3.73
C GLY A 31 4.65 -25.83 3.85
N LEU A 32 4.97 -24.64 3.37
CA LEU A 32 4.03 -23.53 3.31
C LEU A 32 3.08 -23.74 2.13
N ALA A 33 1.77 -23.73 2.37
CA ALA A 33 0.80 -23.70 1.28
C ALA A 33 0.97 -22.39 0.50
N LEU A 34 1.15 -22.44 -0.81
CA LEU A 34 1.38 -21.26 -1.64
C LEU A 34 0.73 -21.43 -3.01
N SER A 35 -0.09 -20.44 -3.39
CA SER A 35 -0.75 -20.36 -4.68
C SER A 35 -0.41 -19.05 -5.39
N VAL A 36 -0.67 -19.00 -6.71
CA VAL A 36 -0.60 -17.76 -7.49
C VAL A 36 -1.57 -16.70 -6.92
N GLY A 37 -2.71 -17.11 -6.37
CA GLY A 37 -3.72 -16.21 -5.81
C GLY A 37 -3.18 -15.35 -4.66
N ASP A 38 -2.38 -15.95 -3.78
CA ASP A 38 -1.76 -15.28 -2.62
C ASP A 38 -0.85 -14.12 -3.06
N ILE A 39 -0.12 -14.31 -4.16
CA ILE A 39 0.81 -13.31 -4.71
C ILE A 39 0.05 -12.29 -5.57
N GLN A 40 -0.91 -12.74 -6.35
CA GLN A 40 -1.64 -11.93 -7.31
C GLN A 40 -2.47 -10.84 -6.63
N GLU A 41 -3.01 -11.09 -5.44
CA GLU A 41 -3.73 -10.10 -4.65
C GLU A 41 -2.86 -8.87 -4.34
N GLN A 42 -1.62 -9.09 -3.88
CA GLN A 42 -0.69 -8.01 -3.56
C GLN A 42 -0.25 -7.25 -4.82
N LEU A 43 -0.04 -7.96 -5.94
CA LEU A 43 0.25 -7.34 -7.22
C LEU A 43 -0.91 -6.49 -7.74
N ARG A 44 -2.16 -6.93 -7.56
CA ARG A 44 -3.35 -6.12 -7.88
C ARG A 44 -3.36 -4.83 -7.08
N ARG A 45 -3.11 -4.88 -5.76
CA ARG A 45 -3.04 -3.69 -4.89
C ARG A 45 -1.98 -2.68 -5.36
N ARG A 46 -0.90 -3.14 -6.00
CA ARG A 46 0.18 -2.30 -6.53
C ARG A 46 -0.12 -1.69 -7.91
N ARG A 47 -1.20 -2.09 -8.60
CA ARG A 47 -1.45 -1.61 -9.97
C ARG A 47 -1.71 -0.10 -10.00
N PRO A 48 -1.15 0.63 -10.99
CA PRO A 48 -1.55 2.01 -11.26
C PRO A 48 -3.02 2.04 -11.72
N GLY A 49 -3.70 3.17 -11.59
CA GLY A 49 -4.98 3.37 -12.28
C GLY A 49 -6.27 2.95 -11.56
N GLN A 50 -6.18 2.25 -10.42
CA GLN A 50 -7.35 1.77 -9.66
C GLN A 50 -8.36 2.87 -9.21
N SER A 51 -8.02 4.15 -9.38
CA SER A 51 -8.90 5.28 -9.08
C SER A 51 -9.01 6.22 -10.28
N ARG A 52 -10.17 6.88 -10.43
CA ARG A 52 -10.45 7.96 -11.40
C ARG A 52 -9.46 9.15 -11.34
N LEU A 53 -8.52 9.13 -10.41
CA LEU A 53 -7.50 10.14 -10.15
C LEU A 53 -6.27 10.00 -11.05
N ALA A 54 -6.10 8.86 -11.71
CA ALA A 54 -5.12 8.70 -12.76
C ALA A 54 -5.49 9.55 -14.00
N THR A 55 -4.49 9.93 -14.79
CA THR A 55 -4.69 10.82 -15.95
C THR A 55 -5.52 10.12 -17.03
N GLN A 56 -6.82 10.47 -17.11
CA GLN A 56 -7.70 10.08 -18.21
C GLN A 56 -7.24 10.71 -19.56
N PRO A 57 -7.45 10.04 -20.70
CA PRO A 57 -7.23 10.66 -22.00
C PRO A 57 -8.15 11.88 -22.17
N GLN A 58 -7.63 12.94 -22.81
CA GLN A 58 -8.51 13.90 -23.48
C GLN A 58 -9.18 13.13 -24.62
N ALA A 59 -10.51 13.11 -24.64
CA ALA A 59 -11.25 12.62 -25.79
C ALA A 59 -10.69 13.31 -27.04
N ALA A 60 -10.07 12.52 -27.94
CA ALA A 60 -9.86 12.97 -29.30
C ALA A 60 -11.24 13.35 -29.80
N GLY A 61 -11.43 14.64 -30.15
CA GLY A 61 -12.74 15.16 -30.55
C GLY A 61 -13.37 14.20 -31.54
N THR A 62 -14.57 13.74 -31.21
CA THR A 62 -15.41 12.93 -32.10
C THR A 62 -15.58 13.72 -33.40
N ARG A 63 -14.73 13.44 -34.39
CA ARG A 63 -15.00 13.81 -35.78
C ARG A 63 -16.16 12.92 -36.19
N ILE A 64 -17.36 13.47 -36.07
CA ILE A 64 -18.55 12.96 -36.73
C ILE A 64 -18.21 12.93 -38.22
N TYR A 65 -17.82 11.76 -38.73
CA TYR A 65 -17.90 11.51 -40.17
C TYR A 65 -19.38 11.27 -40.47
N SER A 66 -20.03 12.33 -40.94
CA SER A 66 -21.32 12.24 -41.59
C SER A 66 -21.19 11.40 -42.86
N GLY A 67 -22.06 10.41 -43.00
CA GLY A 67 -22.60 10.01 -44.30
C GLY A 67 -22.05 8.73 -44.92
N LEU A 68 -23.02 7.88 -45.29
CA LEU A 68 -23.00 6.86 -46.32
C LEU A 68 -22.21 5.57 -46.02
N VAL A 69 -22.95 4.52 -45.64
CA VAL A 69 -23.39 3.41 -46.50
C VAL A 69 -23.69 2.24 -45.56
N LEU A 70 -24.97 1.85 -45.43
CA LEU A 70 -25.39 0.48 -45.10
C LEU A 70 -26.93 0.40 -45.22
N ALA A 71 -27.38 0.41 -46.48
CA ALA A 71 -28.72 -0.01 -46.85
C ALA A 71 -28.58 -1.35 -47.58
N SER A 72 -28.65 -2.45 -46.82
CA SER A 72 -28.91 -3.81 -47.35
C SER A 72 -28.64 -4.86 -46.26
N LEU A 73 -29.54 -5.02 -45.28
CA LEU A 73 -29.59 -6.21 -44.41
C LEU A 73 -30.88 -6.24 -43.56
N LEU A 74 -32.01 -5.81 -44.13
CA LEU A 74 -33.31 -5.78 -43.42
C LEU A 74 -34.47 -6.45 -44.20
N GLU A 75 -34.16 -7.26 -45.22
CA GLU A 75 -35.17 -8.06 -45.94
C GLU A 75 -35.00 -9.59 -45.79
N PHE A 76 -34.08 -10.08 -44.94
CA PHE A 76 -33.83 -11.53 -44.84
C PHE A 76 -34.38 -12.22 -43.59
N VAL A 77 -34.94 -11.48 -42.62
CA VAL A 77 -35.40 -12.05 -41.32
C VAL A 77 -36.93 -12.24 -41.26
N GLN A 78 -37.66 -11.93 -42.34
CA GLN A 78 -39.14 -11.97 -42.35
C GLN A 78 -39.75 -13.14 -43.15
N PHE A 79 -38.97 -14.18 -43.45
CA PHE A 79 -39.45 -15.33 -44.25
C PHE A 79 -39.51 -16.69 -43.50
N CYS A 80 -39.06 -16.79 -42.24
CA CYS A 80 -39.03 -18.08 -41.53
C CYS A 80 -39.72 -18.03 -40.16
N THR A 81 -40.97 -17.58 -40.10
CA THR A 81 -41.86 -17.87 -38.97
C THR A 81 -43.15 -18.49 -39.48
N ASN A 82 -43.20 -19.83 -39.46
CA ASN A 82 -44.41 -20.65 -39.24
C ASN A 82 -44.08 -22.13 -39.45
N LEU A 83 -43.86 -22.88 -38.37
CA LEU A 83 -44.59 -24.12 -38.04
C LEU A 83 -43.95 -24.81 -36.82
N LEU A 84 -44.82 -25.28 -35.92
CA LEU A 84 -44.64 -26.38 -34.94
C LEU A 84 -43.99 -26.09 -33.57
N SER A 85 -44.86 -25.69 -32.63
CA SER A 85 -45.21 -26.40 -31.38
C SER A 85 -44.18 -27.16 -30.52
N PHE A 86 -44.25 -26.84 -29.22
CA PHE A 86 -44.20 -27.69 -28.02
C PHE A 86 -42.84 -28.00 -27.33
N TRP A 87 -42.76 -27.49 -26.08
CA TRP A 87 -42.06 -27.96 -24.87
C TRP A 87 -40.52 -28.09 -24.85
N ALA A 88 -39.90 -27.28 -23.98
CA ALA A 88 -39.17 -27.72 -22.78
C ALA A 88 -37.89 -26.92 -22.48
N LEU A 89 -37.72 -26.65 -21.18
CA LEU A 89 -36.48 -26.42 -20.43
C LEU A 89 -35.85 -25.01 -20.41
N ASP A 90 -36.20 -24.31 -19.32
CA ASP A 90 -35.30 -23.89 -18.24
C ASP A 90 -34.01 -23.13 -18.52
N SER A 91 -33.91 -22.04 -17.74
CA SER A 91 -32.68 -21.44 -17.24
C SER A 91 -31.74 -20.82 -18.28
N PHE A 92 -31.91 -19.54 -18.56
CA PHE A 92 -30.83 -18.55 -18.68
C PHE A 92 -31.47 -17.20 -19.03
N VAL A 93 -31.28 -16.17 -18.19
CA VAL A 93 -31.16 -14.74 -18.52
C VAL A 93 -31.41 -13.96 -17.21
N ALA A 94 -30.32 -13.70 -16.50
CA ALA A 94 -30.21 -12.60 -15.54
C ALA A 94 -28.76 -12.11 -15.58
N LEU A 95 -28.37 -11.49 -16.69
CA LEU A 95 -27.16 -10.68 -16.78
C LEU A 95 -27.49 -9.44 -17.62
N HIS A 96 -28.23 -8.50 -17.03
CA HIS A 96 -27.99 -7.08 -17.29
C HIS A 96 -26.89 -6.70 -16.29
N GLY A 97 -25.64 -6.51 -16.71
CA GLY A 97 -25.29 -5.49 -17.68
C GLY A 97 -25.10 -4.13 -16.98
N LEU A 98 -24.49 -4.12 -15.79
CA LEU A 98 -23.78 -2.92 -15.31
C LEU A 98 -22.50 -2.81 -16.15
N ALA A 99 -22.65 -2.24 -17.35
CA ALA A 99 -21.53 -1.70 -18.10
C ALA A 99 -20.91 -0.59 -17.24
N CYS A 100 -19.83 -0.91 -16.54
CA CYS A 100 -18.90 0.09 -16.06
C CYS A 100 -18.31 0.78 -17.30
N ASP A 101 -18.71 2.03 -17.51
CA ASP A 101 -18.18 2.89 -18.57
C ASP A 101 -16.65 2.77 -18.66
N ASP A 102 -16.18 2.47 -19.86
CA ASP A 102 -14.82 2.19 -20.25
C ASP A 102 -13.80 3.18 -19.65
N CYS A 103 -13.16 2.76 -18.55
CA CYS A 103 -11.93 3.34 -18.07
C CYS A 103 -10.76 2.58 -18.72
N ASP A 104 -10.30 3.07 -19.87
CA ASP A 104 -9.10 2.58 -20.55
C ASP A 104 -7.84 2.91 -19.73
N ASP A 105 -7.60 2.07 -18.73
CA ASP A 105 -6.50 2.08 -17.77
C ASP A 105 -5.22 1.51 -18.41
N ARG A 106 -4.06 1.53 -17.72
CA ARG A 106 -2.96 0.63 -18.16
C ARG A 106 -3.49 -0.81 -18.07
N SER A 107 -3.59 -1.51 -19.20
CA SER A 107 -4.15 -2.86 -19.25
C SER A 107 -3.20 -3.95 -18.73
N GLU A 108 -2.06 -3.56 -18.15
CA GLU A 108 -1.06 -4.47 -17.63
C GLU A 108 -1.60 -5.18 -16.37
N GLN A 109 -2.01 -6.44 -16.56
CA GLN A 109 -2.62 -7.21 -15.49
C GLN A 109 -1.60 -7.72 -14.46
N ASP A 110 -0.30 -7.47 -14.62
CA ASP A 110 0.73 -7.95 -13.68
C ASP A 110 0.50 -9.41 -13.28
N LEU A 111 0.22 -10.28 -14.27
CA LEU A 111 -0.03 -11.69 -14.03
C LEU A 111 1.27 -12.36 -13.62
N VAL A 112 1.25 -13.01 -12.46
CA VAL A 112 2.41 -13.73 -11.93
C VAL A 112 2.34 -15.21 -12.24
N GLU A 113 3.47 -15.75 -12.68
CA GLU A 113 3.70 -17.17 -12.86
C GLU A 113 4.75 -17.64 -11.85
N ILE A 114 4.48 -18.76 -11.19
CA ILE A 114 5.45 -19.46 -10.35
C ILE A 114 6.14 -20.51 -11.23
N GLU A 115 7.44 -20.34 -11.45
CA GLU A 115 8.22 -21.20 -12.35
C GLU A 115 8.95 -22.34 -11.63
N SER A 116 9.21 -22.20 -10.32
CA SER A 116 9.91 -23.20 -9.51
C SER A 116 9.56 -23.13 -8.03
N GLY A 117 10.01 -24.13 -7.26
CA GLY A 117 10.02 -24.11 -5.79
C GLY A 117 8.68 -24.36 -5.10
N VAL A 118 7.63 -24.64 -5.88
CA VAL A 118 6.31 -25.03 -5.40
C VAL A 118 5.83 -26.27 -6.18
N GLU A 119 5.35 -27.28 -5.48
CA GLU A 119 4.75 -28.49 -6.05
C GLU A 119 3.52 -28.88 -5.23
N GLY A 120 2.43 -29.28 -5.90
CA GLY A 120 1.17 -29.59 -5.21
C GLY A 120 0.56 -28.44 -4.40
N GLY A 121 0.94 -27.18 -4.70
CA GLY A 121 0.54 -26.00 -3.93
C GLY A 121 1.29 -25.81 -2.62
N ILE A 122 2.45 -26.47 -2.44
CA ILE A 122 3.27 -26.40 -1.23
C ILE A 122 4.72 -26.02 -1.61
N THR A 123 5.36 -25.18 -0.79
CA THR A 123 6.77 -24.82 -0.97
C THR A 123 7.71 -25.99 -0.70
N LEU A 124 8.75 -26.13 -1.53
CA LEU A 124 9.71 -27.24 -1.44
C LEU A 124 10.96 -26.93 -0.62
N GLY A 125 11.16 -25.68 -0.19
CA GLY A 125 12.41 -25.24 0.42
C GLY A 125 13.50 -24.83 -0.58
N THR A 126 13.33 -25.18 -1.85
CA THR A 126 14.19 -24.74 -2.96
C THR A 126 13.80 -23.33 -3.43
N PRO A 127 14.68 -22.61 -4.16
CA PRO A 127 14.37 -21.28 -4.67
C PRO A 127 13.08 -21.21 -5.50
N ILE A 128 12.27 -20.19 -5.23
CA ILE A 128 11.03 -19.90 -5.94
C ILE A 128 11.30 -18.81 -6.98
N ALA A 129 11.19 -19.16 -8.26
CA ALA A 129 11.26 -18.21 -9.36
C ALA A 129 9.85 -17.70 -9.70
N LEU A 130 9.71 -16.37 -9.74
CA LEU A 130 8.48 -15.66 -10.08
C LEU A 130 8.71 -14.82 -11.33
N ARG A 131 7.81 -14.94 -12.31
CA ARG A 131 7.83 -14.16 -13.54
C ARG A 131 6.54 -13.37 -13.68
N ILE A 132 6.67 -12.08 -14.05
CA ILE A 132 5.56 -11.17 -14.32
C ILE A 132 5.75 -10.61 -15.72
N ARG A 133 4.84 -10.94 -16.64
CA ARG A 133 4.95 -10.51 -18.04
C ARG A 133 4.63 -9.01 -18.18
N ASN A 134 5.34 -8.34 -19.08
CA ASN A 134 4.99 -6.98 -19.48
C ASN A 134 4.15 -7.06 -20.77
N GLU A 135 2.85 -6.78 -20.68
CA GLU A 135 1.91 -6.89 -21.81
C GLU A 135 1.82 -5.58 -22.61
N ASP A 136 2.05 -4.45 -21.95
CA ASP A 136 1.73 -3.10 -22.45
C ASP A 136 3.00 -2.30 -22.84
N VAL A 137 3.93 -2.94 -23.55
CA VAL A 137 5.22 -2.32 -23.92
C VAL A 137 5.07 -1.36 -25.11
N ARG A 138 4.74 -0.09 -24.83
CA ARG A 138 4.75 0.97 -25.85
C ARG A 138 6.17 1.47 -26.13
N LYS A 139 6.86 0.84 -27.09
CA LYS A 139 8.27 1.13 -27.41
C LYS A 139 8.54 2.55 -27.94
N TYR A 140 7.54 3.24 -28.49
CA TYR A 140 7.75 4.46 -29.30
C TYR A 140 7.42 5.79 -28.60
N GLU A 141 6.71 5.79 -27.46
CA GLU A 141 6.28 7.04 -26.78
C GLU A 141 7.41 7.78 -26.02
N TYR A 142 8.59 7.16 -25.85
CA TYR A 142 9.69 7.70 -25.03
C TYR A 142 10.92 8.21 -25.80
N MET A 143 10.91 8.20 -27.14
CA MET A 143 12.08 8.52 -27.97
C MET A 143 12.59 9.96 -27.80
N ALA A 144 11.70 10.93 -27.54
CA ALA A 144 12.08 12.32 -27.28
C ALA A 144 12.81 12.49 -25.93
N ALA A 145 12.47 11.65 -24.94
CA ALA A 145 13.09 11.68 -23.61
C ALA A 145 14.51 11.10 -23.59
N CYS A 146 14.94 10.39 -24.63
CA CYS A 146 16.30 9.83 -24.71
C CYS A 146 17.39 10.90 -24.90
N ARG A 147 17.03 12.12 -25.35
CA ARG A 147 18.00 13.19 -25.60
C ARG A 147 18.36 13.99 -24.35
N TYR A 148 17.50 13.96 -23.34
CA TYR A 148 17.63 14.78 -22.14
C TYR A 148 17.70 13.88 -20.90
N PRO A 149 18.65 14.10 -19.97
CA PRO A 149 18.53 13.54 -18.63
C PRO A 149 17.29 14.14 -17.95
N ARG A 150 16.30 13.32 -17.59
CA ARG A 150 15.06 13.83 -17.01
C ARG A 150 15.34 14.38 -15.60
N PRO A 151 14.96 15.63 -15.30
CA PRO A 151 15.13 16.19 -13.95
C PRO A 151 14.52 15.28 -12.89
N GLY A 152 15.26 15.05 -11.81
CA GLY A 152 14.83 14.18 -10.72
C GLY A 152 14.83 12.67 -11.01
N HIS A 153 15.22 12.21 -12.20
CA HIS A 153 15.46 10.80 -12.50
C HIS A 153 16.94 10.43 -12.38
N ALA A 154 17.24 9.14 -12.51
CA ALA A 154 18.59 8.61 -12.44
C ALA A 154 19.34 8.67 -13.79
N ASP A 155 18.77 9.26 -14.85
CA ASP A 155 19.24 9.06 -16.22
C ASP A 155 20.71 9.46 -16.43
N LEU A 156 21.10 10.65 -15.95
CA LEU A 156 22.49 11.12 -16.04
C LEU A 156 23.45 10.29 -15.19
N VAL A 157 23.11 10.09 -13.91
CA VAL A 157 23.97 9.37 -12.98
C VAL A 157 24.11 7.89 -13.36
N TYR A 158 23.10 7.29 -13.99
CA TYR A 158 23.16 5.93 -14.51
C TYR A 158 24.13 5.86 -15.70
N LEU A 159 24.04 6.82 -16.63
CA LEU A 159 24.98 6.91 -17.75
C LEU A 159 26.42 7.13 -17.26
N CYS A 160 26.65 8.05 -16.33
CA CYS A 160 28.00 8.29 -15.78
C CYS A 160 28.56 7.07 -15.03
N LYS A 161 27.70 6.29 -14.34
CA LYS A 161 28.12 5.13 -13.57
C LYS A 161 28.44 3.91 -14.43
N TYR A 162 27.65 3.66 -15.47
CA TYR A 162 27.72 2.40 -16.24
C TYR A 162 28.16 2.59 -17.70
N GLY A 163 28.30 3.82 -18.18
CA GLY A 163 28.65 4.12 -19.57
C GLY A 163 27.55 3.76 -20.58
N CYS A 164 26.35 3.41 -20.12
CA CYS A 164 25.22 3.07 -20.97
C CYS A 164 23.90 3.67 -20.45
N HIS A 165 22.98 3.91 -21.37
CA HIS A 165 21.63 4.39 -21.07
C HIS A 165 20.62 3.50 -21.79
N ALA A 166 19.56 3.08 -21.09
CA ALA A 166 18.50 2.30 -21.70
C ALA A 166 17.60 3.25 -22.50
N SER A 167 17.48 3.03 -23.81
CA SER A 167 16.60 3.81 -24.69
C SER A 167 15.12 3.73 -24.28
N SER A 168 14.75 2.72 -23.50
CA SER A 168 13.42 2.54 -22.95
C SER A 168 13.15 3.39 -21.69
N GLY A 169 13.91 4.46 -21.44
CA GLY A 169 13.77 5.30 -20.25
C GLY A 169 14.50 4.74 -19.02
N GLY A 170 13.88 4.82 -17.84
CA GLY A 170 14.54 4.56 -16.54
C GLY A 170 15.15 3.16 -16.32
N GLY A 171 15.09 2.26 -17.30
CA GLY A 171 15.73 0.95 -17.28
C GLY A 171 15.47 0.19 -15.98
N ARG A 172 16.55 -0.24 -15.33
CA ARG A 172 16.50 -0.96 -14.04
C ARG A 172 16.21 -0.07 -12.83
N SER A 173 16.28 1.25 -12.97
CA SER A 173 15.85 2.21 -11.94
C SER A 173 14.34 2.50 -11.99
N SER A 174 13.61 1.85 -12.90
CA SER A 174 12.18 2.01 -13.05
C SER A 174 11.41 1.46 -11.84
N ALA A 175 10.31 2.13 -11.50
CA ALA A 175 9.36 1.64 -10.50
C ALA A 175 8.69 0.31 -10.90
N ARG A 176 8.84 -0.17 -12.14
CA ARG A 176 8.36 -1.51 -12.55
C ARG A 176 9.01 -2.63 -11.71
N GLU A 177 10.28 -2.48 -11.36
CA GLU A 177 11.03 -3.46 -10.56
C GLU A 177 10.36 -3.75 -9.21
N THR A 178 9.62 -2.78 -8.65
CA THR A 178 8.88 -2.97 -7.40
C THR A 178 7.77 -4.02 -7.49
N ALA A 179 7.30 -4.41 -8.68
CA ALA A 179 6.38 -5.53 -8.84
C ALA A 179 7.00 -6.84 -8.35
N ALA A 180 8.27 -7.08 -8.67
CA ALA A 180 9.02 -8.25 -8.22
C ALA A 180 9.21 -8.24 -6.70
N ARG A 181 9.41 -7.06 -6.09
CA ARG A 181 9.50 -6.91 -4.64
C ARG A 181 8.18 -7.22 -3.94
N VAL A 182 7.06 -6.77 -4.51
CA VAL A 182 5.71 -7.07 -3.99
C VAL A 182 5.42 -8.55 -4.09
N ALA A 183 5.79 -9.18 -5.20
CA ALA A 183 5.60 -10.62 -5.38
C ALA A 183 6.38 -11.44 -4.34
N ALA A 184 7.64 -11.08 -4.09
CA ALA A 184 8.45 -11.73 -3.05
C ALA A 184 7.94 -11.43 -1.63
N GLY A 185 7.54 -10.18 -1.37
CA GLY A 185 6.98 -9.77 -0.08
C GLY A 185 5.67 -10.46 0.27
N ALA A 186 4.84 -10.81 -0.73
CA ALA A 186 3.62 -11.58 -0.51
C ALA A 186 3.89 -12.97 0.09
N ILE A 187 4.97 -13.64 -0.34
CA ILE A 187 5.39 -14.93 0.22
C ILE A 187 5.82 -14.77 1.69
N ALA A 188 6.62 -13.74 1.98
CA ALA A 188 7.06 -13.45 3.34
C ALA A 188 5.88 -13.06 4.26
N ASP A 189 4.99 -12.17 3.80
CA ASP A 189 3.79 -11.73 4.53
C ASP A 189 2.88 -12.90 4.86
N LYS A 190 2.67 -13.83 3.90
CA LYS A 190 1.88 -15.04 4.13
C LYS A 190 2.44 -15.89 5.25
N TYR A 191 3.75 -16.17 5.24
CA TYR A 191 4.41 -16.94 6.29
C TYR A 191 4.29 -16.24 7.66
N LEU A 192 4.64 -14.95 7.71
CA LEU A 192 4.60 -14.17 8.94
C LEU A 192 3.19 -14.11 9.56
N ARG A 193 2.16 -14.00 8.71
CA ARG A 193 0.77 -13.96 9.12
C ARG A 193 0.25 -15.32 9.59
N GLU A 194 0.44 -16.37 8.79
CA GLU A 194 -0.16 -17.69 9.06
C GLU A 194 0.59 -18.47 10.15
N VAL A 195 1.92 -18.31 10.23
CA VAL A 195 2.77 -19.06 11.18
C VAL A 195 3.03 -18.26 12.45
N CYS A 196 3.29 -16.96 12.34
CA CYS A 196 3.70 -16.14 13.48
C CYS A 196 2.58 -15.24 14.03
N GLY A 197 1.46 -15.10 13.32
CA GLY A 197 0.39 -14.16 13.68
C GLY A 197 0.83 -12.68 13.59
N ILE A 198 1.90 -12.39 12.85
CA ILE A 198 2.39 -11.03 12.63
C ILE A 198 1.54 -10.38 11.55
N GLU A 199 1.07 -9.16 11.81
CA GLU A 199 0.28 -8.40 10.86
C GLU A 199 1.02 -7.15 10.44
N ILE A 200 1.07 -6.90 9.13
CA ILE A 200 1.71 -5.73 8.54
C ILE A 200 0.65 -4.94 7.78
N VAL A 201 0.44 -3.68 8.18
CA VAL A 201 -0.50 -2.77 7.53
C VAL A 201 0.18 -1.43 7.31
N ALA A 202 0.13 -0.92 6.09
CA ALA A 202 0.56 0.43 5.77
C ALA A 202 -0.59 1.26 5.20
N PHE A 203 -0.50 2.57 5.37
CA PHE A 203 -1.50 3.51 4.88
C PHE A 203 -0.88 4.88 4.60
N VAL A 204 -1.55 5.66 3.76
CA VAL A 204 -1.14 7.03 3.45
C VAL A 204 -1.48 7.95 4.61
N SER A 205 -0.45 8.53 5.23
CA SER A 205 -0.59 9.45 6.36
C SER A 205 -0.55 10.92 5.95
N SER A 206 0.01 11.25 4.76
CA SER A 206 -0.14 12.57 4.17
C SER A 206 0.01 12.60 2.65
N ILE A 207 -0.63 13.58 2.01
CA ILE A 207 -0.34 13.99 0.62
C ILE A 207 -0.11 15.50 0.58
N GLY A 208 1.10 15.91 0.20
CA GLY A 208 1.52 17.31 0.31
C GLY A 208 1.42 17.81 1.75
N ARG A 209 0.68 18.92 1.96
CA ARG A 209 0.43 19.52 3.28
C ARG A 209 -0.85 19.01 3.96
N VAL A 210 -1.54 18.04 3.36
CA VAL A 210 -2.75 17.44 3.95
C VAL A 210 -2.31 16.23 4.75
N HIS A 211 -2.42 16.32 6.07
CA HIS A 211 -2.09 15.25 7.01
C HIS A 211 -3.36 14.59 7.53
N MET A 212 -3.26 13.30 7.86
CA MET A 212 -4.26 12.60 8.65
C MET A 212 -4.26 13.13 10.09
N GLU A 213 -5.44 13.26 10.69
CA GLU A 213 -5.59 13.61 12.11
C GLU A 213 -6.14 12.41 12.90
N PRO A 214 -5.34 11.77 13.77
CA PRO A 214 -5.77 10.59 14.52
C PRO A 214 -7.05 10.81 15.36
N ARG A 215 -7.24 12.00 15.93
CA ARG A 215 -8.47 12.38 16.67
C ARG A 215 -9.72 12.42 15.78
N ALA A 216 -9.58 12.88 14.53
CA ALA A 216 -10.68 12.89 13.58
C ALA A 216 -11.10 11.45 13.20
N VAL A 217 -10.13 10.55 13.07
CA VAL A 217 -10.38 9.12 12.79
C VAL A 217 -11.11 8.44 13.94
N GLN A 218 -10.65 8.61 15.18
CA GLN A 218 -11.35 8.02 16.34
C GLN A 218 -12.78 8.54 16.48
N ARG A 219 -13.02 9.83 16.25
CA ARG A 219 -14.38 10.40 16.24
C ARG A 219 -15.24 9.84 15.11
N GLN A 220 -14.67 9.61 13.92
CA GLN A 220 -15.38 8.94 12.81
C GLN A 220 -15.72 7.50 13.16
N VAL A 221 -14.75 6.72 13.65
CA VAL A 221 -14.94 5.31 14.05
C VAL A 221 -15.98 5.21 15.16
N TRP A 222 -15.90 6.05 16.20
CA TRP A 222 -16.89 6.09 17.28
C TRP A 222 -18.28 6.46 16.76
N ARG A 223 -18.40 7.46 15.87
CA ARG A 223 -19.68 7.82 15.24
C ARG A 223 -20.24 6.70 14.38
N GLU A 224 -19.41 6.00 13.62
CA GLU A 224 -19.85 4.88 12.77
C GLU A 224 -20.23 3.66 13.60
N GLN A 225 -19.50 3.35 14.68
CA GLN A 225 -19.89 2.34 15.66
C GLN A 225 -21.23 2.67 16.29
N GLN A 226 -21.43 3.92 16.75
CA GLN A 226 -22.72 4.38 17.28
C GLN A 226 -23.85 4.33 16.24
N ARG A 227 -23.54 4.53 14.95
CA ARG A 227 -24.50 4.41 13.84
C ARG A 227 -24.83 2.94 13.57
N LEU A 228 -23.86 2.05 13.54
CA LEU A 228 -24.04 0.61 13.35
C LEU A 228 -24.73 -0.05 14.54
N GLU A 229 -24.43 0.36 15.77
CA GLU A 229 -25.14 -0.05 17.00
C GLU A 229 -26.59 0.44 16.98
N ARG A 230 -26.82 1.70 16.58
CA ARG A 230 -28.19 2.20 16.35
C ARG A 230 -28.89 1.49 15.22
N GLN A 231 -28.21 1.17 14.11
CA GLN A 231 -28.78 0.40 13.00
C GLN A 231 -29.07 -1.05 13.40
N GLY A 232 -28.23 -1.67 14.23
CA GLY A 232 -28.45 -3.00 14.80
C GLY A 232 -29.60 -3.00 15.82
N GLN A 233 -29.71 -1.96 16.66
CA GLN A 233 -30.86 -1.74 17.53
C GLN A 233 -32.13 -1.43 16.74
N LEU A 234 -32.06 -0.63 15.68
CA LEU A 234 -33.15 -0.36 14.74
C LEU A 234 -33.54 -1.62 13.98
N ASP A 235 -32.64 -2.48 13.55
CA ASP A 235 -32.97 -3.75 12.90
C ASP A 235 -33.58 -4.76 13.89
N VAL A 236 -33.16 -4.73 15.16
CA VAL A 236 -33.77 -5.52 16.25
C VAL A 236 -35.14 -4.93 16.64
N GLN A 237 -35.30 -3.61 16.68
CA GLN A 237 -36.59 -2.94 16.88
C GLN A 237 -37.51 -3.16 15.70
N LEU A 238 -37.05 -3.03 14.46
CA LEU A 238 -37.83 -3.28 13.24
C LEU A 238 -38.20 -4.76 13.12
N LYS A 239 -37.40 -5.70 13.62
CA LYS A 239 -37.80 -7.12 13.77
C LYS A 239 -38.85 -7.34 14.87
N THR A 240 -38.88 -6.47 15.88
CA THR A 240 -39.87 -6.52 16.98
C THR A 240 -41.15 -5.73 16.63
N GLU A 241 -41.05 -4.71 15.80
CA GLU A 241 -42.12 -3.81 15.35
C GLU A 241 -42.75 -4.25 14.01
N ARG A 242 -42.18 -5.27 13.33
CA ARG A 242 -42.81 -5.97 12.20
C ARG A 242 -43.92 -6.94 12.63
N ILE A 243 -44.78 -6.49 13.53
CA ILE A 243 -46.21 -6.81 13.55
C ILE A 243 -46.91 -5.48 13.80
N MET A 244 -47.06 -4.66 12.76
CA MET A 244 -48.31 -3.99 12.40
C MET A 244 -48.10 -2.91 11.32
N HIS A 245 -48.99 -3.00 10.33
CA HIS A 245 -49.43 -2.01 9.36
C HIS A 245 -48.57 -1.64 8.14
N LEU A 246 -49.22 -1.90 6.99
CA LEU A 246 -48.98 -1.46 5.62
C LEU A 246 -49.17 0.05 5.45
N GLY A 247 -48.51 0.64 4.44
CA GLY A 247 -48.99 1.86 3.78
C GLY A 247 -47.94 2.77 3.13
N GLU A 248 -47.71 2.54 1.83
CA GLU A 248 -47.44 3.51 0.75
C GLU A 248 -46.22 4.46 0.72
N SER A 249 -45.87 4.76 -0.53
CA SER A 249 -44.65 5.32 -1.12
C SER A 249 -44.63 6.85 -1.19
N ALA A 250 -43.44 7.47 -1.17
CA ALA A 250 -42.83 8.15 -2.34
C ALA A 250 -41.71 9.14 -1.96
N GLU A 251 -40.68 9.18 -2.82
CA GLU A 251 -39.78 10.30 -3.13
C GLU A 251 -38.47 10.50 -2.33
N ASP A 252 -37.46 9.78 -2.83
CA ASP A 252 -36.05 10.19 -2.90
C ASP A 252 -35.90 11.59 -3.52
N LYS A 253 -35.34 12.54 -2.75
CA LYS A 253 -34.58 13.73 -3.21
C LYS A 253 -34.10 14.58 -2.01
N ASN A 254 -32.88 14.33 -1.49
CA ASN A 254 -31.95 15.38 -0.97
C ASN A 254 -30.70 14.84 -0.21
N VAL A 255 -30.00 13.84 -0.75
CA VAL A 255 -28.88 13.21 -0.02
C VAL A 255 -27.55 13.99 -0.06
N TYR A 256 -27.44 15.14 -0.73
CA TYR A 256 -26.13 15.84 -0.89
C TYR A 256 -26.15 17.36 -0.64
N LYS A 257 -26.98 17.86 0.28
CA LYS A 257 -26.89 19.26 0.78
C LYS A 257 -26.64 19.38 2.28
N ASP A 258 -27.16 18.47 3.10
CA ASP A 258 -27.06 18.60 4.56
C ASP A 258 -25.68 18.22 5.13
N VAL A 259 -24.93 17.37 4.40
CA VAL A 259 -23.57 16.97 4.80
C VAL A 259 -22.57 18.13 4.68
N LEU A 260 -22.81 19.10 3.79
CA LEU A 260 -21.89 20.22 3.58
C LEU A 260 -22.16 21.40 4.52
N LYS A 261 -23.40 21.59 4.99
CA LYS A 261 -23.75 22.69 5.91
C LYS A 261 -23.29 22.40 7.35
N ASN A 262 -23.42 21.15 7.80
CA ASN A 262 -23.01 20.73 9.15
C ASN A 262 -21.48 20.73 9.38
N VAL A 263 -20.67 20.89 8.32
CA VAL A 263 -19.21 20.98 8.44
C VAL A 263 -18.74 22.43 8.61
N GLN A 264 -19.49 23.41 8.10
CA GLN A 264 -19.14 24.83 8.27
C GLN A 264 -19.52 25.35 9.66
N ASP A 265 -20.69 24.97 10.19
CA ASP A 265 -21.15 25.44 11.50
C ASP A 265 -20.33 24.87 12.69
N ASN A 266 -19.61 23.77 12.47
CA ASN A 266 -18.73 23.17 13.48
C ASN A 266 -17.30 23.75 13.49
N LEU A 267 -16.89 24.49 12.45
CA LEU A 267 -15.57 25.14 12.38
C LEU A 267 -15.54 26.47 13.13
N GLU A 268 -16.69 27.09 13.40
CA GLU A 268 -16.76 28.37 14.12
C GLU A 268 -16.85 28.21 15.64
N LYS A 269 -17.14 27.01 16.15
CA LYS A 269 -17.22 26.73 17.61
C LYS A 269 -15.91 26.25 18.25
N GLU A 270 -14.86 25.98 17.46
CA GLU A 270 -13.54 25.56 17.98
C GLU A 270 -12.62 26.75 18.35
N LYS A 271 -13.14 27.99 18.42
CA LYS A 271 -12.32 29.19 18.65
C LYS A 271 -12.31 29.76 20.08
N ASP A 272 -13.08 29.18 21.00
CA ASP A 272 -13.28 29.72 22.37
C ASP A 272 -12.73 28.82 23.50
N LEU A 273 -11.76 27.94 23.21
CA LEU A 273 -11.10 27.09 24.21
C LEU A 273 -9.59 27.32 24.12
N SER A 274 -9.06 28.39 24.73
CA SER A 274 -7.64 28.75 24.58
C SER A 274 -6.76 28.55 25.80
N ASP A 275 -7.27 28.12 26.97
CA ASP A 275 -6.50 28.25 28.21
C ASP A 275 -6.30 26.94 29.01
N GLU A 276 -6.74 25.77 28.51
CA GLU A 276 -6.48 24.44 29.14
C GLU A 276 -5.63 23.47 28.29
N ASP A 277 -5.23 23.84 27.06
CA ASP A 277 -4.62 22.94 26.06
C ASP A 277 -3.08 22.76 26.17
N GLU A 278 -2.37 23.54 27.00
CA GLU A 278 -0.89 23.47 27.05
C GLU A 278 -0.34 22.13 27.58
N SER A 279 -1.13 21.33 28.30
CA SER A 279 -0.67 20.05 28.86
C SER A 279 -0.79 18.85 27.89
N GLU A 280 -1.62 18.95 26.85
CA GLU A 280 -1.79 17.89 25.84
C GLU A 280 -0.89 18.07 24.59
N GLU A 281 -0.33 19.27 24.38
CA GLU A 281 0.65 19.53 23.31
C GLU A 281 2.00 18.81 23.54
N ASP A 282 2.22 18.32 24.76
CA ASP A 282 3.48 17.74 25.24
C ASP A 282 3.68 16.25 24.91
N GLU A 283 2.65 15.51 24.46
CA GLU A 283 2.82 14.10 24.08
C GLU A 283 3.56 13.95 22.73
N VAL A 284 4.69 13.22 22.76
CA VAL A 284 5.52 12.96 21.57
C VAL A 284 4.75 12.13 20.55
N VAL A 285 4.27 10.96 20.99
CA VAL A 285 3.37 10.08 20.24
C VAL A 285 2.08 9.98 21.03
N ARG A 286 0.99 10.46 20.41
CA ARG A 286 -0.34 10.51 21.04
C ARG A 286 -0.90 9.12 21.31
N ALA A 287 -1.47 8.90 22.50
CA ALA A 287 -2.10 7.64 22.87
C ALA A 287 -3.22 7.22 21.90
N GLU A 288 -3.98 8.19 21.37
CA GLU A 288 -5.05 7.96 20.39
C GLU A 288 -4.51 7.37 19.09
N PHE A 289 -3.33 7.82 18.67
CA PHE A 289 -2.68 7.32 17.47
C PHE A 289 -2.21 5.87 17.67
N LEU A 290 -1.66 5.53 18.83
CA LEU A 290 -1.27 4.15 19.16
C LEU A 290 -2.48 3.21 19.17
N SER A 291 -3.60 3.66 19.76
CA SER A 291 -4.86 2.92 19.73
C SER A 291 -5.37 2.71 18.31
N PHE A 292 -5.28 3.73 17.45
CA PHE A 292 -5.63 3.62 16.04
C PHE A 292 -4.72 2.61 15.30
N LEU A 293 -3.40 2.65 15.52
CA LEU A 293 -2.45 1.71 14.90
C LEU A 293 -2.74 0.25 15.30
N ALA A 294 -3.23 0.02 16.52
CA ALA A 294 -3.63 -1.31 16.98
C ALA A 294 -4.85 -1.86 16.21
N GLY A 295 -5.76 -1.00 15.76
CA GLY A 295 -7.03 -1.39 15.15
C GLY A 295 -7.14 -1.25 13.62
N VAL A 296 -6.23 -0.56 12.95
CA VAL A 296 -6.32 -0.31 11.50
C VAL A 296 -6.17 -1.59 10.67
N THR A 297 -7.10 -1.80 9.74
CA THR A 297 -7.18 -3.00 8.88
C THR A 297 -6.85 -2.69 7.43
N ARG A 298 -6.47 -3.71 6.64
CA ARG A 298 -6.16 -3.54 5.21
C ARG A 298 -7.42 -3.12 4.43
N GLU A 299 -8.58 -3.61 4.82
CA GLU A 299 -9.87 -3.34 4.21
C GLU A 299 -10.25 -1.85 4.35
N GLN A 300 -10.04 -1.28 5.54
CA GLN A 300 -10.25 0.16 5.77
C GLN A 300 -9.32 1.02 4.92
N VAL A 301 -8.07 0.57 4.73
CA VAL A 301 -7.08 1.27 3.89
C VAL A 301 -7.47 1.17 2.43
N ASP A 302 -7.73 -0.03 1.92
CA ASP A 302 -8.00 -0.28 0.50
C ASP A 302 -9.39 0.22 0.06
N GLY A 303 -10.32 0.46 0.99
CA GLY A 303 -11.61 1.12 0.71
C GLY A 303 -11.49 2.59 0.27
N SER A 304 -10.32 3.20 0.42
CA SER A 304 -10.05 4.60 0.11
C SER A 304 -9.22 4.74 -1.18
N LEU A 305 -9.62 5.64 -2.09
CA LEU A 305 -8.91 5.84 -3.38
C LEU A 305 -7.43 6.21 -3.22
N VAL A 306 -7.11 6.96 -2.15
CA VAL A 306 -5.74 7.35 -1.80
C VAL A 306 -5.13 6.47 -0.71
N ARG A 307 -5.79 5.37 -0.33
CA ARG A 307 -5.35 4.44 0.72
C ARG A 307 -5.08 5.13 2.07
N CYS A 308 -5.93 6.12 2.39
CA CYS A 308 -5.94 6.80 3.67
C CYS A 308 -7.22 6.38 4.42
N PRO A 309 -7.11 5.80 5.64
CA PRO A 309 -8.25 5.31 6.40
C PRO A 309 -9.11 6.41 7.05
N ASP A 310 -8.62 7.66 7.09
CA ASP A 310 -9.40 8.82 7.50
C ASP A 310 -10.23 9.35 6.34
N ALA A 311 -11.56 9.28 6.42
CA ALA A 311 -12.44 9.70 5.34
C ALA A 311 -12.33 11.20 5.03
N VAL A 312 -12.16 12.04 6.05
CA VAL A 312 -12.07 13.50 5.89
C VAL A 312 -10.71 13.87 5.29
N ALA A 313 -9.62 13.32 5.83
CA ALA A 313 -8.30 13.58 5.26
C ALA A 313 -8.19 12.99 3.85
N SER A 314 -8.71 11.79 3.61
CA SER A 314 -8.79 11.15 2.28
C SER A 314 -9.47 12.06 1.27
N ALA A 315 -10.65 12.62 1.57
CA ALA A 315 -11.34 13.54 0.67
C ALA A 315 -10.52 14.81 0.36
N LYS A 316 -9.81 15.37 1.35
CA LYS A 316 -8.90 16.51 1.16
C LYS A 316 -7.68 16.12 0.31
N MET A 317 -7.11 14.95 0.53
CA MET A 317 -5.98 14.38 -0.22
C MET A 317 -6.35 14.13 -1.69
N VAL A 318 -7.53 13.55 -1.95
CA VAL A 318 -8.08 13.34 -3.29
C VAL A 318 -8.12 14.67 -4.06
N LYS A 319 -8.72 15.72 -3.49
CA LYS A 319 -8.74 17.07 -4.08
C LYS A 319 -7.34 17.63 -4.34
N ARG A 320 -6.38 17.35 -3.46
CA ARG A 320 -4.98 17.79 -3.63
C ARG A 320 -4.30 17.10 -4.81
N VAL A 321 -4.57 15.81 -5.02
CA VAL A 321 -4.08 15.04 -6.18
C VAL A 321 -4.74 15.54 -7.47
N GLU A 322 -6.05 15.78 -7.47
CA GLU A 322 -6.77 16.33 -8.62
C GLU A 322 -6.25 17.70 -9.03
N ARG A 323 -5.99 18.59 -8.07
CA ARG A 323 -5.38 19.90 -8.33
C ARG A 323 -3.99 19.77 -8.95
N ALA A 324 -3.17 18.81 -8.51
CA ALA A 324 -1.87 18.54 -9.13
C ALA A 324 -2.04 18.08 -10.59
N ARG A 325 -2.95 17.13 -10.81
CA ARG A 325 -3.27 16.61 -12.14
C ARG A 325 -3.72 17.72 -13.08
N GLN A 326 -4.66 18.56 -12.66
CA GLN A 326 -5.20 19.68 -13.45
C GLN A 326 -4.12 20.72 -13.81
N SER A 327 -3.19 20.99 -12.89
CA SER A 327 -2.07 21.91 -13.16
C SER A 327 -0.93 21.28 -13.98
N GLY A 328 -1.06 20.00 -14.38
CA GLY A 328 -0.02 19.27 -15.09
C GLY A 328 1.20 18.94 -14.23
N ASP A 329 1.06 18.99 -12.91
CA ASP A 329 2.10 18.82 -11.89
C ASP A 329 1.90 17.52 -11.09
N SER A 330 2.78 17.27 -10.12
CA SER A 330 2.71 16.11 -9.23
C SER A 330 2.82 16.51 -7.75
N VAL A 331 2.54 15.56 -6.85
CA VAL A 331 2.64 15.77 -5.41
C VAL A 331 3.18 14.50 -4.73
N GLY A 332 4.00 14.70 -3.69
CA GLY A 332 4.53 13.63 -2.84
C GLY A 332 3.64 13.38 -1.63
N GLY A 333 4.19 12.71 -0.61
CA GLY A 333 3.44 12.40 0.60
C GLY A 333 4.19 11.47 1.53
N THR A 334 3.50 10.99 2.55
CA THR A 334 4.05 10.06 3.54
C THR A 334 3.18 8.84 3.73
N ILE A 335 3.82 7.70 3.99
CA ILE A 335 3.17 6.43 4.32
C ILE A 335 3.59 6.06 5.73
N THR A 336 2.63 5.65 6.55
CA THR A 336 2.90 5.04 7.84
C THR A 336 2.67 3.54 7.73
N CYS A 337 3.57 2.75 8.29
CA CYS A 337 3.45 1.31 8.40
C CYS A 337 3.44 0.91 9.87
N VAL A 338 2.59 -0.04 10.23
CA VAL A 338 2.55 -0.69 11.53
C VAL A 338 2.73 -2.19 11.36
N VAL A 339 3.51 -2.79 12.26
CA VAL A 339 3.68 -4.23 12.41
C VAL A 339 3.21 -4.61 13.80
N ARG A 340 2.15 -5.39 13.87
CA ARG A 340 1.55 -5.89 15.12
C ARG A 340 2.04 -7.29 15.41
N ASN A 341 1.93 -7.68 16.68
CA ASN A 341 2.31 -9.02 17.16
C ASN A 341 3.78 -9.40 16.89
N LEU A 342 4.66 -8.41 16.74
CA LEU A 342 6.08 -8.64 16.52
C LEU A 342 6.71 -9.25 17.79
N PRO A 343 7.45 -10.36 17.69
CA PRO A 343 8.09 -10.95 18.84
C PRO A 343 9.27 -10.10 19.32
N VAL A 344 9.66 -10.31 20.58
CA VAL A 344 10.83 -9.66 21.19
C VAL A 344 12.11 -10.32 20.67
N GLY A 345 13.14 -9.52 20.42
CA GLY A 345 14.46 -10.06 20.11
C GLY A 345 14.78 -10.21 18.62
N LEU A 346 14.04 -9.56 17.72
CA LEU A 346 14.40 -9.47 16.30
C LEU A 346 15.32 -8.28 16.05
N GLY A 347 16.40 -8.48 15.30
CA GLY A 347 17.40 -7.45 15.00
C GLY A 347 18.73 -7.67 15.72
N GLU A 348 19.70 -6.80 15.43
CA GLU A 348 21.03 -6.83 16.06
C GLU A 348 21.32 -5.53 16.81
N PRO A 349 22.16 -5.54 17.86
CA PRO A 349 22.45 -4.33 18.63
C PRO A 349 23.41 -3.33 17.95
N CYS A 350 24.13 -3.74 16.89
CA CYS A 350 25.27 -2.98 16.35
C CYS A 350 25.10 -2.56 14.87
N PHE A 351 25.57 -3.37 13.93
CA PHE A 351 25.61 -3.01 12.49
C PHE A 351 24.28 -3.27 11.78
N ASP A 352 23.60 -4.34 12.15
CA ASP A 352 22.40 -4.83 11.50
C ASP A 352 21.16 -4.61 12.37
N LYS A 353 21.10 -3.43 12.99
CA LYS A 353 19.94 -2.94 13.75
C LYS A 353 18.67 -3.05 12.92
N LEU A 354 17.58 -3.47 13.54
CA LEU A 354 16.33 -3.71 12.84
C LEU A 354 15.81 -2.41 12.17
N GLU A 355 15.86 -1.27 12.86
CA GLU A 355 15.54 0.05 12.31
C GLU A 355 16.46 0.44 11.15
N ALA A 356 17.73 0.04 11.17
CA ALA A 356 18.68 0.32 10.09
C ALA A 356 18.38 -0.53 8.85
N LYS A 357 18.04 -1.81 9.04
CA LYS A 357 17.60 -2.69 7.95
C LYS A 357 16.27 -2.23 7.35
N LEU A 358 15.32 -1.81 8.17
CA LEU A 358 14.07 -1.20 7.73
C LEU A 358 14.33 0.10 6.96
N ALA A 359 15.16 1.00 7.49
CA ALA A 359 15.54 2.23 6.80
C ALA A 359 16.19 1.95 5.45
N HIS A 360 17.12 0.98 5.37
CA HIS A 360 17.73 0.55 4.12
C HIS A 360 16.68 0.01 3.13
N ALA A 361 15.78 -0.84 3.59
CA ALA A 361 14.69 -1.38 2.78
C ALA A 361 13.79 -0.27 2.21
N MET A 362 13.34 0.64 3.07
CA MET A 362 12.44 1.73 2.68
C MET A 362 13.14 2.74 1.78
N LEU A 363 14.36 3.17 2.11
CA LEU A 363 15.12 4.14 1.31
C LEU A 363 15.58 3.56 -0.04
N SER A 364 15.54 2.24 -0.22
CA SER A 364 15.79 1.59 -1.51
C SER A 364 14.57 1.62 -2.46
N ILE A 365 13.40 2.04 -1.98
CA ILE A 365 12.19 2.17 -2.80
C ILE A 365 12.33 3.42 -3.69
N PRO A 366 11.94 3.37 -4.98
CA PRO A 366 11.98 4.55 -5.82
C PRO A 366 11.18 5.73 -5.24
N SER A 367 11.75 6.93 -5.33
CA SER A 367 11.17 8.19 -4.84
C SER A 367 11.14 8.39 -3.31
N THR A 368 11.67 7.48 -2.51
CA THR A 368 11.80 7.74 -1.05
C THR A 368 12.91 8.73 -0.74
N ARG A 369 12.69 9.56 0.28
CA ARG A 369 13.61 10.62 0.72
C ARG A 369 13.80 10.70 2.24
N GLY A 370 12.98 10.00 3.02
CA GLY A 370 13.08 10.00 4.47
C GLY A 370 12.46 8.75 5.07
N PHE A 371 12.96 8.39 6.25
CA PHE A 371 12.49 7.29 7.07
C PHE A 371 12.54 7.74 8.54
N GLU A 372 11.45 7.51 9.27
CA GLU A 372 11.32 7.85 10.69
C GLU A 372 10.72 6.65 11.42
N ILE A 373 11.26 6.26 12.57
CA ILE A 373 10.70 5.20 13.40
C ILE A 373 10.18 5.77 14.72
N GLY A 374 9.05 5.25 15.22
CA GLY A 374 8.46 5.69 16.47
C GLY A 374 8.13 7.19 16.46
N SER A 375 8.59 7.90 17.48
CA SER A 375 8.51 9.36 17.59
C SER A 375 9.23 10.12 16.47
N GLY A 376 10.13 9.46 15.73
CA GLY A 376 10.85 10.06 14.61
C GLY A 376 11.63 11.31 15.00
N PHE A 377 11.64 12.30 14.11
CA PHE A 377 12.31 13.59 14.36
C PHE A 377 11.70 14.38 15.52
N LYS A 378 10.39 14.25 15.78
CA LYS A 378 9.76 14.87 16.96
C LYS A 378 10.37 14.37 18.27
N GLY A 379 10.81 13.11 18.30
CA GLY A 379 11.52 12.55 19.45
C GLY A 379 12.86 13.23 19.76
N ALA A 380 13.48 13.88 18.78
CA ALA A 380 14.74 14.61 18.98
C ALA A 380 14.55 16.01 19.60
N GLU A 381 13.31 16.49 19.67
CA GLU A 381 12.95 17.82 20.19
C GLU A 381 12.57 17.78 21.69
N VAL A 382 12.45 16.60 22.28
CA VAL A 382 11.94 16.38 23.64
C VAL A 382 13.01 15.86 24.61
N SER A 383 12.84 16.14 25.90
CA SER A 383 13.73 15.65 26.94
C SER A 383 13.59 14.14 27.15
N GLY A 384 14.68 13.48 27.58
CA GLY A 384 14.67 12.05 27.86
C GLY A 384 13.63 11.64 28.91
N SER A 385 13.34 12.50 29.89
CA SER A 385 12.28 12.26 30.89
C SER A 385 10.88 12.12 30.28
N LYS A 386 10.61 12.82 29.17
CA LYS A 386 9.34 12.76 28.42
C LYS A 386 9.36 11.67 27.33
N HIS A 387 10.54 11.36 26.79
CA HIS A 387 10.69 10.40 25.70
C HIS A 387 10.71 8.94 26.16
N ASN A 388 11.33 8.66 27.31
CA ASN A 388 11.57 7.29 27.77
C ASN A 388 10.27 6.50 27.98
N ASP A 389 10.18 5.34 27.35
CA ASP A 389 9.05 4.42 27.48
C ASP A 389 9.17 3.60 28.79
N MET A 390 8.36 3.92 29.79
CA MET A 390 8.38 3.24 31.10
C MET A 390 7.79 1.83 31.01
N TYR A 391 8.41 0.87 31.70
CA TYR A 391 7.92 -0.51 31.74
C TYR A 391 6.82 -0.73 32.80
N VAL A 392 5.81 -1.48 32.42
CA VAL A 392 4.71 -1.96 33.27
C VAL A 392 4.47 -3.45 33.05
N LEU A 393 3.87 -4.10 34.03
CA LEU A 393 3.46 -5.50 33.90
C LEU A 393 2.21 -5.57 33.01
N GLY A 394 2.37 -6.15 31.82
CA GLY A 394 1.28 -6.46 30.90
C GLY A 394 0.63 -7.81 31.19
N GLN A 395 -0.53 -8.06 30.55
CA GLN A 395 -1.14 -9.38 30.58
C GLN A 395 -0.22 -10.41 29.91
N ARG A 396 0.00 -11.55 30.56
CA ARG A 396 0.69 -12.69 29.95
C ARG A 396 -0.11 -13.14 28.73
N VAL A 397 0.47 -12.99 27.55
CA VAL A 397 -0.12 -13.54 26.32
C VAL A 397 -0.01 -15.06 26.40
N GLN A 398 -1.12 -15.76 26.57
CA GLN A 398 -1.16 -17.21 26.40
C GLN A 398 -0.80 -17.53 24.95
N GLN A 399 0.22 -18.37 24.74
CA GLN A 399 0.57 -18.87 23.42
C GLN A 399 -0.55 -19.80 22.94
N GLN A 400 -1.36 -19.36 21.98
CA GLN A 400 -2.27 -20.24 21.23
C GLN A 400 -1.72 -20.41 19.80
N GLY A 401 -1.20 -21.61 19.50
CA GLY A 401 -0.75 -22.00 18.16
C GLY A 401 0.74 -21.78 17.87
N ALA A 402 1.34 -22.75 17.17
CA ALA A 402 2.74 -22.93 16.74
C ALA A 402 3.84 -22.61 17.77
N THR A 403 4.50 -23.68 18.23
CA THR A 403 5.49 -23.79 19.32
C THR A 403 6.80 -22.99 19.16
N VAL A 404 6.94 -22.07 18.21
CA VAL A 404 8.21 -21.36 17.98
C VAL A 404 7.98 -19.92 17.57
N VAL A 405 7.91 -19.05 18.59
CA VAL A 405 8.03 -17.59 18.46
C VAL A 405 8.84 -17.13 19.69
N PRO A 406 9.81 -16.18 19.57
CA PRO A 406 10.60 -15.72 20.71
C PRO A 406 9.74 -15.37 21.93
N PRO A 407 10.26 -15.55 23.16
CA PRO A 407 9.48 -15.36 24.38
C PRO A 407 8.85 -13.97 24.41
N ARG A 408 7.52 -13.92 24.54
CA ARG A 408 6.81 -12.67 24.85
C ARG A 408 7.04 -12.38 26.33
N THR A 409 7.70 -11.26 26.62
CA THR A 409 7.91 -10.82 28.00
C THR A 409 6.57 -10.41 28.63
N ALA A 410 6.43 -10.59 29.94
CA ALA A 410 5.29 -10.06 30.68
C ALA A 410 5.37 -8.53 30.84
N LEU A 411 6.55 -7.94 30.66
CA LEU A 411 6.75 -6.49 30.67
C LEU A 411 6.37 -5.90 29.31
N ARG A 412 5.67 -4.77 29.36
CA ARG A 412 5.25 -3.91 28.26
C ARG A 412 5.61 -2.46 28.58
N THR A 413 5.52 -1.57 27.61
CA THR A 413 5.73 -0.13 27.87
C THR A 413 4.40 0.63 27.96
N VAL A 414 4.37 1.70 28.78
CA VAL A 414 3.20 2.59 28.90
C VAL A 414 2.97 3.37 27.62
N THR A 415 4.05 3.93 27.08
CA THR A 415 4.11 4.65 25.80
C THR A 415 4.91 3.85 24.78
N ASN A 416 4.88 4.26 23.52
CA ASN A 416 5.67 3.61 22.47
C ASN A 416 6.37 4.65 21.58
N ASN A 417 7.12 5.55 22.22
CA ASN A 417 7.93 6.56 21.55
C ASN A 417 9.10 5.92 20.77
N SER A 418 9.61 4.78 21.25
CA SER A 418 10.62 3.97 20.57
C SER A 418 10.15 3.34 19.26
N GLY A 419 8.83 3.22 19.05
CA GLY A 419 8.27 2.63 17.84
C GLY A 419 8.53 1.14 17.71
N GLY A 420 8.50 0.42 18.83
CA GLY A 420 8.65 -1.03 18.90
C GLY A 420 10.09 -1.55 18.81
N ILE A 421 11.09 -0.66 18.77
CA ILE A 421 12.50 -1.03 18.66
C ILE A 421 13.35 -0.27 19.67
N LEU A 422 14.13 -0.99 20.46
CA LEU A 422 15.08 -0.43 21.42
C LEU A 422 16.45 -1.04 21.20
N GLY A 423 17.47 -0.18 21.06
CA GLY A 423 18.85 -0.62 20.90
C GLY A 423 19.10 -1.52 19.70
N GLY A 424 18.33 -1.39 18.61
CA GLY A 424 18.46 -2.25 17.43
C GLY A 424 17.53 -3.46 17.39
N ILE A 425 16.78 -3.71 18.47
CA ILE A 425 16.08 -4.97 18.72
C ILE A 425 14.59 -4.71 19.00
N SER A 426 13.70 -5.54 18.46
CA SER A 426 12.27 -5.45 18.74
C SER A 426 11.96 -5.69 20.22
N ASN A 427 11.17 -4.80 20.82
CA ASN A 427 10.82 -4.84 22.26
C ASN A 427 9.47 -5.54 22.54
N GLY A 428 8.70 -5.87 21.51
CA GLY A 428 7.40 -6.56 21.60
C GLY A 428 6.17 -5.66 21.50
N GLU A 429 6.35 -4.35 21.54
CA GLU A 429 5.30 -3.39 21.20
C GLU A 429 5.08 -3.33 19.68
N HIS A 430 4.04 -2.61 19.26
CA HIS A 430 3.80 -2.35 17.85
C HIS A 430 4.98 -1.60 17.24
N LEU A 431 5.59 -2.21 16.22
CA LEU A 431 6.61 -1.52 15.45
C LEU A 431 5.90 -0.58 14.47
N PHE A 432 6.25 0.69 14.46
CA PHE A 432 5.69 1.61 13.47
C PHE A 432 6.70 2.64 13.00
N PHE A 433 6.59 2.99 11.73
CA PHE A 433 7.49 3.93 11.08
C PHE A 433 6.76 4.71 9.98
N LYS A 434 7.38 5.79 9.53
CA LYS A 434 6.92 6.66 8.46
C LYS A 434 7.96 6.75 7.35
N VAL A 435 7.52 6.72 6.11
CA VAL A 435 8.35 6.83 4.90
C VAL A 435 7.90 8.03 4.09
N ALA A 436 8.84 8.91 3.73
CA ALA A 436 8.57 10.10 2.93
C ALA A 436 8.89 9.85 1.45
N PHE A 437 7.94 10.17 0.58
CA PHE A 437 8.05 10.06 -0.87
C PHE A 437 8.03 11.44 -1.52
N LYS A 438 9.02 11.70 -2.38
CA LYS A 438 9.04 12.91 -3.21
C LYS A 438 7.93 12.85 -4.29
N PRO A 439 7.52 14.00 -4.84
CA PRO A 439 6.66 14.04 -6.02
C PRO A 439 7.30 13.29 -7.22
N PRO A 440 6.51 12.58 -8.04
CA PRO A 440 6.94 12.04 -9.32
C PRO A 440 7.59 13.12 -10.20
N ALA A 441 8.76 12.82 -10.75
CA ALA A 441 9.54 13.84 -11.46
C ALA A 441 9.12 14.02 -12.94
N SER A 442 8.39 13.07 -13.51
CA SER A 442 7.79 13.21 -14.84
C SER A 442 6.45 13.94 -14.72
N ILE A 443 6.43 15.19 -15.19
CA ILE A 443 5.27 16.08 -15.18
C ILE A 443 5.02 16.61 -16.59
N ARG A 444 3.80 17.11 -16.85
CA ARG A 444 3.40 17.64 -18.17
C ARG A 444 3.88 19.07 -18.43
N LYS A 445 4.36 19.75 -17.40
CA LYS A 445 4.92 21.10 -17.55
C LYS A 445 6.24 21.04 -18.32
N PRO A 446 6.48 21.96 -19.28
CA PRO A 446 7.78 22.07 -19.93
C PRO A 446 8.85 22.41 -18.90
N GLN A 447 9.99 21.73 -18.99
CA GLN A 447 11.13 21.95 -18.09
C GLN A 447 12.34 22.41 -18.90
N VAL A 448 12.85 23.61 -18.57
CA VAL A 448 14.13 24.08 -19.12
C VAL A 448 15.25 23.24 -18.50
N THR A 449 16.02 22.57 -19.35
CA THR A 449 17.09 21.66 -18.95
C THR A 449 18.18 21.62 -20.03
N ALA A 450 19.15 20.72 -19.90
CA ALA A 450 20.23 20.55 -20.87
C ALA A 450 20.22 19.12 -21.42
N MET A 451 20.59 18.96 -22.69
CA MET A 451 20.90 17.66 -23.28
C MET A 451 22.18 17.08 -22.67
N TYR A 452 22.48 15.81 -22.97
CA TYR A 452 23.70 15.15 -22.49
C TYR A 452 25.01 15.80 -22.97
N ASP A 453 24.98 16.55 -24.08
CA ASP A 453 26.12 17.32 -24.61
C ASP A 453 26.25 18.73 -23.99
N GLY A 454 25.34 19.10 -23.08
CA GLY A 454 25.33 20.39 -22.40
C GLY A 454 24.55 21.49 -23.14
N VAL A 455 23.97 21.22 -24.31
CA VAL A 455 23.15 22.19 -25.04
C VAL A 455 21.81 22.39 -24.32
N GLU A 456 21.46 23.64 -24.03
CA GLU A 456 20.17 23.99 -23.41
C GLU A 456 18.99 23.59 -24.30
N GLY A 457 17.90 23.18 -23.67
CA GLY A 457 16.66 22.86 -24.36
C GLY A 457 15.47 22.74 -23.41
N VAL A 458 14.31 22.44 -23.98
CA VAL A 458 13.07 22.26 -23.22
C VAL A 458 12.65 20.80 -23.32
N LEU A 459 12.55 20.14 -22.17
CA LEU A 459 12.03 18.79 -22.07
C LEU A 459 10.51 18.87 -21.87
N GLU A 460 9.78 18.37 -22.86
CA GLU A 460 8.34 18.15 -22.79
C GLU A 460 8.07 16.65 -22.81
N ILE A 461 7.59 16.12 -21.70
CA ILE A 461 7.23 14.70 -21.61
C ILE A 461 5.75 14.59 -21.96
N GLN A 462 5.47 13.96 -23.10
CA GLN A 462 4.14 13.60 -23.53
C GLN A 462 3.76 12.23 -22.93
N GLY A 463 2.50 12.07 -22.54
CA GLY A 463 1.97 10.80 -22.05
C GLY A 463 1.31 10.87 -20.67
N ARG A 464 0.85 9.69 -20.22
CA ARG A 464 0.15 9.54 -18.93
C ARG A 464 1.18 9.44 -17.81
N HIS A 465 1.13 10.35 -16.85
CA HIS A 465 1.93 10.30 -15.63
C HIS A 465 1.02 10.26 -14.40
N ASP A 466 1.47 9.52 -13.39
CA ASP A 466 0.79 9.47 -12.11
C ASP A 466 1.03 10.82 -11.39
N PRO A 467 -0.02 11.59 -11.07
CA PRO A 467 0.12 12.84 -10.32
C PRO A 467 0.59 12.60 -8.88
N ASN A 468 0.45 11.37 -8.37
CA ASN A 468 0.88 10.95 -7.06
C ASN A 468 1.11 9.43 -7.03
N VAL A 469 2.25 8.98 -6.50
CA VAL A 469 2.65 7.55 -6.44
C VAL A 469 2.47 6.93 -5.06
N VAL A 470 2.01 7.71 -4.08
CA VAL A 470 2.02 7.33 -2.67
C VAL A 470 1.03 6.18 -2.37
N PRO A 471 -0.24 6.19 -2.85
CA PRO A 471 -1.14 5.05 -2.68
C PRO A 471 -0.55 3.75 -3.25
N ARG A 472 0.08 3.83 -4.43
CA ARG A 472 0.73 2.68 -5.07
C ARG A 472 1.89 2.11 -4.25
N ALA A 473 2.56 2.95 -3.47
CA ALA A 473 3.68 2.55 -2.64
C ALA A 473 3.28 1.86 -1.33
N VAL A 474 2.00 1.88 -0.94
CA VAL A 474 1.50 1.17 0.26
C VAL A 474 1.84 -0.33 0.23
N PRO A 475 1.43 -1.13 -0.78
CA PRO A 475 1.77 -2.55 -0.82
C PRO A 475 3.28 -2.79 -0.97
N ILE A 476 4.03 -1.83 -1.53
CA ILE A 476 5.50 -1.92 -1.65
C ILE A 476 6.15 -1.77 -0.27
N VAL A 477 5.68 -0.83 0.55
CA VAL A 477 6.16 -0.63 1.93
C VAL A 477 5.84 -1.85 2.78
N GLU A 478 4.62 -2.38 2.71
CA GLU A 478 4.24 -3.62 3.42
C GLU A 478 5.16 -4.79 3.01
N SER A 479 5.35 -4.98 1.71
CA SER A 479 6.19 -6.05 1.16
C SER A 479 7.65 -5.93 1.61
N MET A 480 8.24 -4.74 1.52
CA MET A 480 9.62 -4.52 1.97
C MET A 480 9.78 -4.72 3.48
N THR A 481 8.74 -4.40 4.26
CA THR A 481 8.71 -4.66 5.70
C THR A 481 8.68 -6.15 5.96
N ALA A 482 7.81 -6.89 5.27
CA ALA A 482 7.71 -8.34 5.40
C ALA A 482 9.04 -9.03 5.09
N LEU A 483 9.75 -8.59 4.03
CA LEU A 483 11.08 -9.12 3.69
C LEU A 483 12.11 -8.92 4.81
N VAL A 484 12.15 -7.73 5.43
CA VAL A 484 13.08 -7.45 6.54
C VAL A 484 12.72 -8.27 7.78
N ILE A 485 11.44 -8.32 8.15
CA ILE A 485 10.98 -9.05 9.34
C ILE A 485 11.20 -10.55 9.16
N MET A 486 10.93 -11.10 7.97
CA MET A 486 11.14 -12.52 7.68
C MET A 486 12.62 -12.90 7.75
N ASP A 487 13.52 -12.10 7.18
CA ASP A 487 14.96 -12.35 7.25
C ASP A 487 15.46 -12.29 8.70
N ALA A 488 15.07 -11.26 9.45
CA ALA A 488 15.42 -11.10 10.86
C ALA A 488 14.87 -12.25 11.73
N LEU A 489 13.65 -12.71 11.44
CA LEU A 489 13.03 -13.86 12.11
C LEU A 489 13.84 -15.13 11.85
N MET A 490 14.17 -15.45 10.60
CA MET A 490 14.94 -16.64 10.26
C MET A 490 16.33 -16.63 10.92
N ILE A 491 17.00 -15.48 10.93
CA ILE A 491 18.30 -15.31 11.60
C ILE A 491 18.13 -15.61 13.09
N GLN A 492 17.13 -15.03 13.75
CA GLN A 492 16.90 -15.23 15.17
C GLN A 492 16.54 -16.69 15.51
N LEU A 493 15.69 -17.32 14.71
CA LEU A 493 15.33 -18.74 14.86
C LEU A 493 16.53 -19.66 14.72
N SER A 494 17.46 -19.36 13.80
CA SER A 494 18.70 -20.14 13.64
C SER A 494 19.55 -20.11 14.92
N ARG A 495 19.68 -18.94 15.56
CA ARG A 495 20.43 -18.76 16.80
C ARG A 495 19.73 -19.39 17.99
N GLN A 496 18.41 -19.24 18.10
CA GLN A 496 17.62 -19.87 19.15
C GLN A 496 17.74 -21.39 19.10
N THR A 497 17.67 -21.97 17.90
CA THR A 497 17.85 -23.40 17.69
C THR A 497 19.26 -23.83 18.11
N ALA A 498 20.31 -23.13 17.66
CA ALA A 498 21.68 -23.41 18.07
C ALA A 498 21.90 -23.28 19.59
N ARG A 499 21.32 -22.25 20.23
CA ARG A 499 21.36 -22.03 21.68
C ARG A 499 20.62 -23.11 22.46
N GLY A 500 19.56 -23.68 21.90
CA GLY A 500 18.76 -24.75 22.50
C GLY A 500 19.56 -26.04 22.75
N PHE A 501 20.66 -26.26 22.02
CA PHE A 501 21.57 -27.38 22.26
C PHE A 501 22.57 -27.14 23.39
N LEU A 502 22.68 -25.91 23.92
CA LEU A 502 23.59 -25.57 25.02
C LEU A 502 22.86 -25.61 26.38
N PRO A 503 23.57 -25.86 27.50
CA PRO A 503 22.97 -25.86 28.85
C PRO A 503 22.23 -24.56 29.17
N LEU A 504 21.17 -24.64 29.97
CA LEU A 504 20.50 -23.44 30.48
C LEU A 504 21.46 -22.66 31.38
N ILE A 505 21.54 -21.35 31.15
CA ILE A 505 22.27 -20.44 32.02
C ILE A 505 21.24 -19.81 32.95
N ASP A 506 21.49 -19.80 34.26
CA ASP A 506 20.68 -19.00 35.18
C ASP A 506 20.89 -17.52 34.82
N ALA A 507 19.82 -16.87 34.38
CA ALA A 507 19.84 -15.48 33.94
C ALA A 507 20.23 -14.49 35.06
N ARG A 508 20.37 -14.95 36.31
CA ARG A 508 20.85 -14.17 37.46
C ARG A 508 22.36 -14.28 37.69
N ILE A 509 23.06 -15.19 36.99
CA ILE A 509 24.50 -15.45 37.15
C ILE A 509 25.34 -14.63 36.14
N LEU A 510 24.70 -14.12 35.09
CA LEU A 510 25.22 -13.05 34.22
C LEU A 510 24.52 -11.74 34.60
#